data_AF-A0A1M7J1P2-F1
#
_entry.id   AF-A0A1M7J1P2-F1
#
_cell.length_a   1.000
_cell.length_b   1.000
_cell.length_c   1.000
_cell.angle_alpha   90.00
_cell.angle_beta   90.00
_cell.angle_gamma   90.00
#
_symmetry.space_group_name_H-M   'P 1'
#
loop_
_entity.id
_entity.type
_entity.pdbx_description
1 polymer ?
#
loop_
_entity_poly.entity_id
_entity_poly.type
_entity_poly.pdbx_seq_one_letter_code
_entity_poly.pdbx_strand_id
1 'polypeptide(L)'
;MLRGKLVCLALLALAYAGTSLAQQHQPDEAPSHDMQMQQQAQAYSRSEASDNNWEHDYDRRSAKAMSDLPKVRAHLTEVWQHFGMSAKDAATVASAYRVSDNSLDRASSLTGKSDAEIATMLQSALSAKNYALANLLMINYEKKRIHTTAGN
;
A
#
# COMPACT_ATOMS: atom_id res chain seq x y z
N MET A 1 30.43 -40.85 -26.09
CA MET A 1 31.17 -39.67 -26.59
C MET A 1 30.79 -39.45 -28.05
N LEU A 2 30.36 -38.23 -28.42
CA LEU A 2 30.13 -37.72 -29.79
C LEU A 2 28.95 -38.41 -30.54
N ARG A 3 28.13 -37.78 -31.39
CA ARG A 3 28.01 -36.44 -32.00
C ARG A 3 26.64 -36.46 -32.71
N GLY A 4 25.95 -35.34 -32.77
CA GLY A 4 24.76 -35.19 -33.63
C GLY A 4 24.50 -33.73 -33.95
N LYS A 5 25.32 -33.16 -34.84
CA LYS A 5 25.06 -31.88 -35.49
C LYS A 5 24.06 -32.11 -36.61
N LEU A 6 23.01 -31.30 -36.72
CA LEU A 6 22.37 -31.01 -38.00
C LEU A 6 21.98 -29.53 -38.03
N VAL A 7 22.62 -28.85 -38.98
CA VAL A 7 22.45 -27.47 -39.41
C VAL A 7 21.57 -27.50 -40.65
N CYS A 8 20.58 -26.60 -40.77
CA CYS A 8 19.93 -26.10 -42.00
C CYS A 8 19.14 -24.83 -41.54
N LEU A 9 19.40 -23.57 -41.88
CA LEU A 9 19.85 -22.87 -43.09
C LEU A 9 18.81 -22.85 -44.23
N ALA A 10 17.98 -21.79 -44.24
CA ALA A 10 17.25 -21.17 -45.36
C ALA A 10 16.62 -19.87 -44.79
N LEU A 11 17.00 -18.62 -45.07
CA LEU A 11 17.47 -17.88 -46.25
C LEU A 11 16.45 -17.77 -47.40
N LEU A 12 16.15 -16.49 -47.71
CA LEU A 12 15.40 -15.87 -48.82
C LEU A 12 13.93 -15.49 -48.59
N ALA A 13 13.38 -14.38 -49.09
CA ALA A 13 13.82 -13.04 -49.54
C ALA A 13 12.56 -12.33 -50.11
N LEU A 14 12.71 -11.04 -50.47
CA LEU A 14 11.84 -10.16 -51.27
C LEU A 14 10.70 -9.44 -50.51
N ALA A 15 10.82 -8.15 -50.19
CA ALA A 15 10.91 -6.93 -51.02
C ALA A 15 9.53 -6.28 -51.22
N TYR A 16 9.33 -5.13 -50.58
CA TYR A 16 8.60 -4.03 -51.21
C TYR A 16 9.24 -2.71 -50.79
N ALA A 17 9.73 -1.99 -51.79
CA ALA A 17 10.23 -0.64 -51.69
C ALA A 17 9.04 0.31 -51.54
N GLY A 18 8.96 0.99 -50.41
CA GLY A 18 8.13 2.18 -50.23
C GLY A 18 9.05 3.39 -50.17
N THR A 19 9.26 4.03 -51.31
CA THR A 19 9.83 5.38 -51.37
C THR A 19 8.87 6.36 -50.71
N SER A 20 9.24 6.87 -49.53
CA SER A 20 8.71 8.13 -49.02
C SER A 20 9.89 9.04 -48.70
N LEU A 21 10.11 10.00 -49.59
CA LEU A 21 10.92 11.20 -49.35
C LEU A 21 10.26 11.99 -48.21
N ALA A 22 10.69 11.73 -46.98
CA ALA A 22 10.49 12.66 -45.88
C ALA A 22 11.70 13.59 -45.83
N GLN A 23 11.62 14.67 -46.60
CA GLN A 23 12.48 15.83 -46.43
C GLN A 23 11.98 16.58 -45.20
N GLN A 24 12.46 16.21 -44.02
CA GLN A 24 12.40 17.07 -42.85
C GLN A 24 13.80 17.60 -42.56
N HIS A 25 13.95 18.87 -42.95
CA HIS A 25 14.90 19.81 -42.39
C HIS A 25 15.33 19.43 -40.98
N GLN A 26 16.64 19.27 -40.77
CA GLN A 26 17.25 19.56 -39.47
C GLN A 26 17.06 21.06 -39.20
N PRO A 27 16.45 21.47 -38.08
CA PRO A 27 16.95 22.62 -37.37
C PRO A 27 18.07 22.12 -36.46
N ASP A 28 19.32 22.32 -36.89
CA ASP A 28 20.41 22.52 -35.92
C ASP A 28 20.18 23.88 -35.26
N GLU A 29 19.13 23.99 -34.45
CA GLU A 29 19.01 25.03 -33.44
C GLU A 29 19.41 24.38 -32.13
N ALA A 30 20.66 24.60 -31.72
CA ALA A 30 21.08 24.37 -30.35
C ALA A 30 19.98 24.96 -29.44
N PRO A 31 19.48 24.22 -28.44
CA PRO A 31 18.42 24.71 -27.57
C PRO A 31 18.86 26.07 -27.04
N SER A 32 18.15 27.12 -27.45
CA SER A 32 18.46 28.49 -27.07
C SER A 32 18.46 28.55 -25.54
N HIS A 33 19.42 29.29 -24.97
CA HIS A 33 19.62 29.39 -23.53
C HIS A 33 18.31 29.72 -22.78
N ASP A 34 17.43 30.49 -23.42
CA ASP A 34 16.10 30.84 -22.91
C ASP A 34 15.15 29.64 -22.81
N MET A 35 15.17 28.73 -23.79
CA MET A 35 14.38 27.50 -23.78
C MET A 35 14.85 26.56 -22.68
N GLN A 36 16.17 26.51 -22.45
CA GLN A 36 16.76 25.72 -21.36
C GLN A 36 16.44 26.31 -19.98
N MET A 37 16.48 27.64 -19.82
CA MET A 37 16.06 28.29 -18.58
C MET A 37 14.57 28.14 -18.31
N GLN A 38 13.72 28.19 -19.34
CA GLN A 38 12.28 27.99 -19.17
C GLN A 38 11.95 26.53 -18.79
N GLN A 39 12.62 25.55 -19.39
CA GLN A 39 12.48 24.15 -18.97
C GLN A 39 12.96 23.93 -17.53
N GLN A 40 14.05 24.59 -17.13
CA GLN A 40 14.57 24.48 -15.77
C GLN A 40 13.64 25.15 -14.75
N ALA A 41 13.08 26.31 -15.05
CA ALA A 41 12.09 26.99 -14.21
C ALA A 41 10.79 26.17 -14.07
N GLN A 42 10.33 25.52 -15.15
CA GLN A 42 9.20 24.61 -15.10
C GLN A 42 9.50 23.35 -14.29
N ALA A 43 10.72 22.80 -14.40
CA ALA A 43 11.15 21.65 -13.60
C ALA A 43 11.20 22.00 -12.10
N TYR A 44 11.74 23.18 -11.75
CA TYR A 44 11.73 23.69 -10.38
C TYR A 44 10.30 23.89 -9.85
N SER A 45 9.43 24.54 -10.62
CA SER A 45 8.03 24.77 -10.23
C SER A 45 7.26 23.46 -10.02
N ARG A 46 7.56 22.44 -10.83
CA ARG A 46 6.93 21.11 -10.72
C ARG A 46 7.49 20.31 -9.54
N SER A 47 8.76 20.49 -9.20
CA SER A 47 9.38 19.93 -7.99
C SER A 47 8.74 20.53 -6.74
N GLU A 48 8.58 21.84 -6.65
CA GLU A 48 7.95 22.46 -5.48
C GLU A 48 6.47 22.10 -5.36
N ALA A 49 5.74 21.98 -6.47
CA ALA A 49 4.36 21.49 -6.45
C ALA A 49 4.27 20.03 -5.97
N SER A 50 5.28 19.19 -6.27
CA SER A 50 5.37 17.82 -5.79
C SER A 50 5.73 17.76 -4.30
N ASP A 51 6.65 18.61 -3.86
CA ASP A 51 7.09 18.69 -2.46
C ASP A 51 5.99 19.24 -1.55
N ASN A 52 5.11 20.12 -2.04
CA ASN A 52 3.96 20.57 -1.25
C ASN A 52 2.79 19.57 -1.28
N ASN A 53 2.69 18.73 -2.32
CA ASN A 53 1.58 17.79 -2.45
C ASN A 53 1.64 16.65 -1.44
N TRP A 54 2.83 16.13 -1.09
CA TRP A 54 2.92 15.07 -0.10
C TRP A 54 2.57 15.54 1.32
N GLU A 55 2.89 16.79 1.67
CA GLU A 55 2.51 17.41 2.95
C GLU A 55 0.99 17.57 3.05
N HIS A 56 0.37 18.13 2.00
CA HIS A 56 -1.08 18.29 1.92
C HIS A 56 -1.83 16.94 1.96
N ASP A 57 -1.32 15.93 1.27
CA ASP A 57 -1.89 14.58 1.29
C ASP A 57 -1.71 13.90 2.66
N TYR A 58 -0.55 14.09 3.31
CA TYR A 58 -0.28 13.60 4.66
C TYR A 58 -1.23 14.25 5.67
N ASP A 59 -1.37 15.58 5.64
CA ASP A 59 -2.26 16.34 6.52
C ASP A 59 -3.73 15.94 6.34
N ARG A 60 -4.17 15.74 5.10
CA ARG A 60 -5.56 15.30 4.84
C ARG A 60 -5.79 13.87 5.34
N ARG A 61 -4.83 12.95 5.14
CA ARG A 61 -4.93 11.56 5.61
C ARG A 61 -4.87 11.49 7.14
N SER A 62 -3.98 12.24 7.76
CA SER A 62 -3.82 12.31 9.21
C SER A 62 -5.06 12.93 9.87
N ALA A 63 -5.57 14.04 9.35
CA ALA A 63 -6.80 14.67 9.82
C ALA A 63 -8.01 13.73 9.68
N LYS A 64 -8.16 13.05 8.54
CA LYS A 64 -9.23 12.05 8.35
C LYS A 64 -9.11 10.91 9.35
N ALA A 65 -7.90 10.35 9.50
CA ALA A 65 -7.68 9.23 10.40
C ALA A 65 -7.91 9.62 11.87
N MET A 66 -7.54 10.84 12.27
CA MET A 66 -7.88 11.39 13.59
C MET A 66 -9.39 11.62 13.76
N SER A 67 -10.09 12.08 12.71
CA SER A 67 -11.54 12.28 12.74
C SER A 67 -12.34 10.97 12.83
N ASP A 68 -11.81 9.89 12.26
CA ASP A 68 -12.43 8.57 12.28
C ASP A 68 -12.03 7.76 13.53
N LEU A 69 -11.02 8.17 14.29
CA LEU A 69 -10.56 7.49 15.50
C LEU A 69 -11.68 7.22 16.53
N PRO A 70 -12.60 8.17 16.83
CA PRO A 70 -13.74 7.89 17.71
C PRO A 70 -14.64 6.77 17.18
N LYS A 71 -14.88 6.72 15.86
CA LYS A 71 -15.70 5.68 15.23
C LYS A 71 -15.02 4.32 15.31
N VAL A 72 -13.72 4.27 15.06
CA VAL A 72 -12.93 3.03 15.16
C VAL A 72 -12.95 2.50 16.60
N ARG A 73 -12.78 3.37 17.59
CA ARG A 73 -12.83 2.99 19.00
C ARG A 73 -14.22 2.53 19.43
N ALA A 74 -15.28 3.17 18.95
CA ALA A 74 -16.65 2.73 19.19
C ALA A 74 -16.88 1.33 18.62
N HIS A 75 -16.48 1.11 17.36
CA HIS A 75 -16.61 -0.21 16.73
C HIS A 75 -15.78 -1.29 17.45
N LEU A 76 -14.54 -0.99 17.84
CA LEU A 76 -13.73 -1.91 18.66
C LEU A 76 -14.41 -2.24 19.99
N THR A 77 -15.07 -1.27 20.61
CA THR A 77 -15.83 -1.48 21.86
C THR A 77 -16.99 -2.45 21.65
N GLU A 78 -17.71 -2.34 20.53
CA GLU A 78 -18.76 -3.29 20.15
C GLU A 78 -18.20 -4.70 19.91
N VAL A 79 -17.11 -4.79 19.13
CA VAL A 79 -16.44 -6.07 18.85
C VAL A 79 -16.00 -6.73 20.15
N TRP A 80 -15.30 -6.02 21.04
CA TRP A 80 -14.88 -6.61 22.32
C TRP A 80 -16.05 -7.09 23.18
N GLN A 81 -17.18 -6.39 23.17
CA GLN A 81 -18.40 -6.84 23.84
C GLN A 81 -18.97 -8.13 23.24
N HIS A 82 -18.97 -8.25 21.91
CA HIS A 82 -19.36 -9.50 21.24
C HIS A 82 -18.47 -10.69 21.62
N PHE A 83 -17.22 -10.43 21.99
CA PHE A 83 -16.29 -11.43 22.52
C PHE A 83 -16.43 -11.69 24.04
N GLY A 84 -17.49 -11.17 24.66
CA GLY A 84 -17.85 -11.43 26.06
C GLY A 84 -17.22 -10.47 27.06
N MET A 85 -16.58 -9.39 26.61
CA MET A 85 -16.06 -8.36 27.50
C MET A 85 -17.17 -7.44 28.01
N SER A 86 -17.06 -6.97 29.25
CA SER A 86 -18.00 -5.95 29.76
C SER A 86 -17.87 -4.65 28.96
N ALA A 87 -18.93 -3.85 28.86
CA ALA A 87 -18.88 -2.57 28.14
C ALA A 87 -17.76 -1.64 28.65
N LYS A 88 -17.52 -1.64 29.96
CA LYS A 88 -16.46 -0.83 30.59
C LYS A 88 -15.06 -1.31 30.20
N ASP A 89 -14.81 -2.62 30.25
CA ASP A 89 -13.51 -3.18 29.91
C ASP A 89 -13.25 -3.08 28.41
N ALA A 90 -14.28 -3.29 27.59
CA ALA A 90 -14.22 -3.13 26.14
C ALA A 90 -13.84 -1.70 25.74
N ALA A 91 -14.46 -0.70 26.36
CA ALA A 91 -14.11 0.70 26.15
C ALA A 91 -12.67 0.99 26.60
N THR A 92 -12.22 0.39 27.71
CA THR A 92 -10.84 0.51 28.19
C THR A 92 -9.85 -0.03 27.18
N VAL A 93 -10.06 -1.24 26.67
CA VAL A 93 -9.19 -1.87 25.67
C VAL A 93 -9.22 -1.05 24.37
N ALA A 94 -10.40 -0.71 23.85
CA ALA A 94 -10.55 0.06 22.63
C ALA A 94 -9.91 1.45 22.70
N SER A 95 -9.93 2.12 23.85
CA SER A 95 -9.32 3.44 24.03
C SER A 95 -7.81 3.46 23.77
N ALA A 96 -7.14 2.31 23.96
CA ALA A 96 -5.70 2.16 23.71
C ALA A 96 -5.35 2.11 22.22
N TYR A 97 -6.34 1.98 21.32
CA TYR A 97 -6.11 2.05 19.89
C TYR A 97 -5.62 3.45 19.50
N ARG A 98 -4.55 3.50 18.69
CA ARG A 98 -3.97 4.74 18.17
C ARG A 98 -3.84 4.60 16.66
N VAL A 99 -4.12 5.70 15.96
CA VAL A 99 -3.75 5.85 14.55
C VAL A 99 -2.25 6.10 14.52
N SER A 100 -1.47 5.08 14.23
CA SER A 100 -0.11 5.29 13.73
C SER A 100 0.12 4.37 12.54
N ASP A 101 0.74 4.91 11.49
CA ASP A 101 0.92 4.25 10.20
C ASP A 101 1.66 2.91 10.34
N ASN A 102 2.50 2.79 11.37
CA ASN A 102 3.29 1.60 11.61
C ASN A 102 2.57 0.52 12.43
N SER A 103 1.32 0.74 12.85
CA SER A 103 0.59 -0.22 13.68
C SER A 103 -0.12 -1.27 12.85
N LEU A 104 -0.69 -0.89 11.70
CA LEU A 104 -1.44 -1.81 10.84
C LEU A 104 -0.53 -2.82 10.11
N ASP A 105 0.70 -2.41 9.78
CA ASP A 105 1.67 -3.26 9.07
C ASP A 105 2.56 -4.11 9.99
N ARG A 106 2.65 -3.79 11.30
CA ARG A 106 3.49 -4.52 12.27
C ARG A 106 2.79 -5.65 13.01
N ALA A 107 1.51 -5.85 12.78
CA ALA A 107 0.83 -6.99 13.33
C ALA A 107 1.40 -8.27 12.71
N SER A 108 1.85 -9.22 13.54
CA SER A 108 2.19 -10.55 13.05
C SER A 108 1.04 -11.08 12.19
N SER A 109 1.34 -11.43 10.94
CA SER A 109 0.33 -11.97 10.04
C SER A 109 -0.39 -13.14 10.73
N LEU A 110 -1.73 -13.10 10.69
CA LEU A 110 -2.57 -14.18 11.21
C LEU A 110 -2.77 -15.30 10.17
N THR A 111 -2.15 -15.18 9.00
CA THR A 111 -2.19 -16.20 7.95
C THR A 111 -1.63 -17.51 8.48
N GLY A 112 -2.38 -18.59 8.29
CA GLY A 112 -2.00 -19.94 8.76
C GLY A 112 -2.23 -20.20 10.24
N LYS A 113 -2.64 -19.20 11.04
CA LYS A 113 -3.01 -19.41 12.45
C LYS A 113 -4.46 -19.87 12.57
N SER A 114 -4.69 -20.88 13.41
CA SER A 114 -6.03 -21.31 13.81
C SER A 114 -6.70 -20.28 14.72
N ASP A 115 -8.02 -20.36 14.84
CA ASP A 115 -8.79 -19.46 15.71
C ASP A 115 -8.43 -19.65 17.20
N ALA A 116 -8.08 -20.87 17.61
CA ALA A 116 -7.59 -21.15 18.96
C ALA A 116 -6.24 -20.49 19.26
N GLU A 117 -5.31 -20.50 18.30
CA GLU A 117 -4.02 -19.81 18.45
C GLU A 117 -4.23 -18.29 18.52
N ILE A 118 -5.12 -17.74 17.70
CA ILE A 118 -5.44 -16.31 17.71
C ILE A 118 -6.09 -15.92 19.05
N ALA A 119 -7.02 -16.73 19.56
CA ALA A 119 -7.62 -16.53 20.88
C ALA A 119 -6.56 -16.54 21.99
N THR A 120 -5.59 -17.45 21.93
CA THR A 120 -4.48 -17.50 22.88
C THR A 120 -3.62 -16.24 22.82
N MET A 121 -3.32 -15.73 21.62
CA MET A 121 -2.59 -14.48 21.43
C MET A 121 -3.36 -13.27 21.99
N LEU A 122 -4.67 -13.21 21.76
CA LEU A 122 -5.55 -12.17 22.31
C LEU A 122 -5.57 -12.22 23.84
N GLN A 123 -5.77 -13.40 24.43
CA GLN A 123 -5.76 -13.59 25.88
C GLN A 123 -4.41 -13.21 26.51
N SER A 124 -3.30 -13.57 25.87
CA SER A 124 -1.96 -13.20 26.31
C SER A 124 -1.78 -11.68 26.30
N ALA A 125 -2.18 -10.99 25.23
CA ALA A 125 -2.11 -9.54 25.13
C ALA A 125 -2.99 -8.84 26.18
N LEU A 126 -4.22 -9.33 26.40
CA LEU A 126 -5.13 -8.81 27.42
C LEU A 126 -4.57 -9.00 28.84
N SER A 127 -4.05 -10.19 29.14
CA SER A 127 -3.47 -10.51 30.45
C SER A 127 -2.23 -9.67 30.74
N ALA A 128 -1.41 -9.39 29.72
CA ALA A 128 -0.28 -8.47 29.80
C ALA A 128 -0.67 -6.98 29.79
N LYS A 129 -1.96 -6.66 29.70
CA LYS A 129 -2.50 -5.30 29.53
C LYS A 129 -1.93 -4.56 28.32
N ASN A 130 -1.45 -5.31 27.32
CA ASN A 130 -0.98 -4.76 26.06
C ASN A 130 -2.17 -4.55 25.11
N TYR A 131 -3.02 -3.58 25.46
CA TYR A 131 -4.28 -3.32 24.75
C TYR A 131 -4.08 -2.83 23.31
N ALA A 132 -2.95 -2.18 23.03
CA ALA A 132 -2.59 -1.81 21.65
C ALA A 132 -2.41 -3.06 20.78
N LEU A 133 -1.67 -4.06 21.26
CA LEU A 133 -1.52 -5.35 20.58
C LEU A 133 -2.85 -6.11 20.50
N ALA A 134 -3.64 -6.12 21.58
CA ALA A 134 -4.95 -6.78 21.57
C ALA A 134 -5.88 -6.21 20.49
N ASN A 135 -5.99 -4.88 20.38
CA ASN A 135 -6.79 -4.23 19.34
C ASN A 135 -6.27 -4.56 17.94
N LEU A 136 -4.95 -4.59 17.77
CA LEU A 136 -4.34 -4.89 16.48
C LEU A 136 -4.61 -6.35 16.04
N LEU A 137 -4.49 -7.30 16.97
CA LEU A 137 -4.84 -8.70 16.73
C LEU A 137 -6.33 -8.85 16.39
N MET A 138 -7.22 -8.13 17.08
CA MET A 138 -8.65 -8.17 16.83
C MET A 138 -9.00 -7.63 15.43
N ILE A 139 -8.43 -6.50 15.03
CA ILE A 139 -8.61 -5.92 13.69
C ILE A 139 -8.19 -6.92 12.61
N ASN A 140 -7.05 -7.60 12.82
CA ASN A 140 -6.57 -8.59 11.87
C ASN A 140 -7.40 -9.86 11.84
N TYR A 141 -7.95 -10.28 12.98
CA TYR A 141 -8.86 -11.42 13.04
C TYR A 141 -10.14 -11.14 12.24
N GLU A 142 -10.73 -9.96 12.42
CA GLU A 142 -11.92 -9.54 11.66
C GLU A 142 -11.62 -9.45 10.16
N LYS A 143 -10.48 -8.89 9.75
CA LYS A 143 -10.03 -8.89 8.35
C LYS A 143 -9.89 -10.31 7.79
N LYS A 144 -9.25 -11.23 8.53
CA LYS A 144 -9.10 -12.63 8.15
C LYS A 144 -10.47 -13.29 7.94
N ARG A 145 -11.42 -13.05 8.85
CA ARG A 145 -12.78 -13.59 8.74
C ARG A 145 -13.49 -13.08 7.48
N ILE A 146 -13.47 -11.78 7.23
CA ILE A 146 -14.09 -11.18 6.04
C ILE A 146 -13.51 -11.77 4.75
N HIS A 147 -12.18 -11.87 4.64
CA HIS A 147 -11.53 -12.46 3.47
C HIS A 147 -11.85 -13.96 3.29
N THR A 148 -12.05 -14.69 4.39
CA THR A 148 -12.43 -16.12 4.32
C THR A 148 -13.89 -16.28 3.90
N THR A 149 -14.77 -15.37 4.31
CA THR A 149 -16.20 -15.41 3.94
C THR A 149 -16.45 -14.93 2.51
N ALA A 150 -15.64 -14.01 1.97
CA ALA A 150 -15.77 -13.49 0.61
C ALA A 150 -15.17 -14.42 -0.48
N GLY A 151 -14.42 -15.44 -0.09
CA GLY A 151 -13.77 -16.41 -0.99
C GLY A 151 -14.53 -17.72 -1.21
N ASN A 152 -15.76 -17.84 -0.69
CA ASN A 152 -16.63 -19.01 -0.82
C ASN A 152 -17.90 -18.68 -1.60
#